data_AF-A0A497EZK8-F1
#
_entry.id   AF-A0A497EZK8-F1
#
_cell.length_a   1.000
_cell.length_b   1.000
_cell.length_c   1.000
_cell.angle_alpha   90.00
_cell.angle_beta   90.00
_cell.angle_gamma   90.00
#
_symmetry.space_group_name_H-M   'P 1'
#
loop_
_entity.id
_entity.type
_entity.pdbx_description
1 polymer ?
#
loop_
_entity_poly.entity_id
_entity_poly.type
_entity_poly.pdbx_seq_one_letter_code
_entity_poly.pdbx_strand_id
1 'polypeptide(L)'
;MEYRIYAEDIHGNSAIYTGKYYIYEEESAESTTGKTPTSITITVEPKEVTVGEEVTIKGSISPAMSTLITLTIKRPDGTTKTKTVTSGADGSFSFNVILDMEGEWTFTADFAGDHEHEPSTSTPVIVKVKSPGSTTTPLHYVIIPVAVITAIIIAVVLIKKK
;
A
#
# COMPACT_ATOMS: atom_id res chain seq x y z
N MET A 1 38.55 -8.76 20.67
CA MET A 1 38.39 -9.15 22.09
C MET A 1 39.74 -9.66 22.60
N GLU A 2 40.01 -9.62 23.90
CA GLU A 2 41.29 -10.12 24.46
C GLU A 2 41.12 -11.52 25.04
N TYR A 3 42.12 -12.39 24.84
CA TYR A 3 42.20 -13.70 25.47
C TYR A 3 43.44 -13.79 26.36
N ARG A 4 43.35 -14.63 27.40
CA ARG A 4 44.46 -14.90 28.34
C ARG A 4 44.78 -16.39 28.32
N ILE A 5 46.05 -16.73 28.09
CA ILE A 5 46.58 -18.08 28.27
C ILE A 5 47.35 -18.11 29.58
N TYR A 6 47.04 -19.10 30.42
CA TYR A 6 47.75 -19.38 31.66
C TYR A 6 48.55 -20.67 31.46
N ALA A 7 49.84 -20.61 31.81
CA ALA A 7 50.69 -21.79 31.87
C ALA A 7 51.31 -21.88 33.27
N GLU A 8 51.32 -23.07 33.85
CA GLU A 8 51.95 -23.37 35.12
C GLU A 8 52.89 -24.56 34.92
N ASP A 9 54.14 -24.45 35.40
CA ASP A 9 55.09 -25.56 35.33
C ASP A 9 54.90 -26.54 36.52
N ILE A 10 55.56 -27.69 36.44
CA ILE A 10 55.49 -28.72 37.49
C ILE A 10 56.12 -28.28 38.83
N HIS A 11 56.77 -27.12 38.87
CA HIS A 11 57.36 -26.52 40.07
C HIS A 11 56.48 -25.39 40.64
N GLY A 12 55.29 -25.14 40.07
CA GLY A 12 54.34 -24.14 40.53
C GLY A 12 54.62 -22.72 40.03
N ASN A 13 55.48 -22.54 39.03
CA ASN A 13 55.68 -21.22 38.42
C ASN A 13 54.62 -20.96 37.34
N SER A 14 53.93 -19.83 37.45
CA SER A 14 52.90 -19.44 36.48
C SER A 14 53.37 -18.30 35.56
N ALA A 15 53.00 -18.37 34.29
CA ALA A 15 53.09 -17.27 33.35
C ALA A 15 51.73 -17.01 32.68
N ILE A 16 51.43 -15.74 32.44
CA ILE A 16 50.19 -15.31 31.76
C ILE A 16 50.58 -14.60 30.48
N TYR A 17 50.02 -15.04 29.36
CA TYR A 17 50.13 -14.37 28.08
C TYR A 17 48.77 -13.79 27.68
N THR A 18 48.74 -12.50 27.33
CA THR A 18 47.53 -11.84 26.83
C THR A 18 47.67 -11.62 25.33
N GLY A 19 46.78 -12.21 24.56
CA GLY A 19 46.69 -12.02 23.12
C GLY A 19 45.44 -11.27 22.73
N LYS A 20 45.50 -10.54 21.61
CA LYS A 20 44.31 -10.00 20.95
C LYS A 20 43.86 -11.00 19.90
N TYR A 21 42.56 -11.28 19.84
CA TYR A 21 41.96 -11.99 18.73
C TYR A 21 40.84 -11.16 18.11
N TYR A 22 40.74 -11.31 16.80
CA TYR A 22 39.68 -10.76 16.00
C TYR A 22 38.69 -11.89 15.75
N ILE A 23 37.44 -11.70 16.16
CA ILE A 23 36.35 -12.49 15.59
C ILE A 23 36.11 -11.85 14.24
N TYR A 24 36.44 -12.57 13.18
CA TYR A 24 35.83 -12.31 11.90
C TYR A 24 34.40 -12.81 12.07
N GLU A 25 33.46 -11.88 12.25
CA GLU A 25 32.10 -12.20 11.88
C GLU A 25 32.19 -12.46 10.38
N GLU A 26 32.14 -13.73 9.99
CA GLU A 26 31.64 -14.05 8.67
C GLU A 26 30.20 -13.53 8.68
N GLU A 27 30.03 -12.22 8.43
CA GLU A 27 28.85 -11.76 7.73
C GLU A 27 28.78 -12.71 6.55
N SER A 28 27.80 -13.61 6.57
CA SER A 28 27.59 -14.54 5.47
C SER A 28 27.23 -13.67 4.28
N ALA A 29 28.25 -13.15 3.59
CA ALA A 29 28.16 -12.61 2.27
C ALA A 29 27.78 -13.81 1.43
N GLU A 30 26.47 -14.03 1.35
CA GLU A 30 25.86 -15.00 0.47
C GLU A 30 26.52 -14.80 -0.89
N SER A 31 27.13 -15.88 -1.39
CA SER A 31 27.95 -15.90 -2.59
C SER A 31 27.19 -15.20 -3.71
N THR A 32 27.62 -13.99 -4.10
CA THR A 32 27.07 -13.29 -5.27
C THR A 32 27.67 -13.89 -6.53
N THR A 33 27.40 -15.18 -6.78
CA THR A 33 27.13 -15.63 -8.15
C THR A 33 26.02 -14.73 -8.68
N GLY A 34 26.29 -13.98 -9.76
CA GLY A 34 25.42 -12.91 -10.25
C GLY A 34 23.97 -13.36 -10.41
N LYS A 35 23.09 -12.86 -9.54
CA LYS A 35 21.66 -13.10 -9.64
C LYS A 35 21.11 -12.40 -10.88
N THR A 36 20.01 -12.92 -11.42
CA THR A 36 19.35 -12.32 -12.58
C THR A 36 18.60 -11.07 -12.14
N PRO A 37 18.86 -9.89 -12.73
CA PRO A 37 18.15 -8.66 -12.37
C PRO A 37 16.67 -8.79 -12.70
N THR A 38 15.81 -8.26 -11.84
CA THR A 38 14.36 -8.26 -12.05
C THR A 38 13.80 -6.84 -12.13
N SER A 39 12.61 -6.70 -12.72
CA SER A 39 11.88 -5.44 -12.81
C SER A 39 10.39 -5.69 -12.64
N ILE A 40 9.72 -4.86 -11.84
CA ILE A 40 8.27 -4.90 -11.63
C ILE A 40 7.63 -3.63 -12.17
N THR A 41 6.49 -3.79 -12.82
CA THR A 41 5.63 -2.67 -13.24
C THR A 41 4.22 -2.85 -12.69
N ILE A 42 3.57 -1.74 -12.35
CA ILE A 42 2.16 -1.72 -11.93
C ILE A 42 1.39 -0.58 -12.61
N THR A 43 0.11 -0.81 -12.82
CA THR A 43 -0.87 0.18 -13.27
C THR A 43 -2.14 0.04 -12.43
N VAL A 44 -2.84 1.15 -12.23
CA VAL A 44 -4.06 1.17 -11.42
C VAL A 44 -5.20 1.78 -12.22
N GLU A 45 -6.34 1.11 -12.25
CA GLU A 45 -7.55 1.55 -12.93
C GLU A 45 -8.78 1.34 -12.05
N PRO A 46 -9.69 2.34 -11.97
CA PRO A 46 -9.54 3.72 -12.44
C PRO A 46 -8.59 4.57 -11.55
N LYS A 47 -8.07 5.69 -12.09
CA LYS A 47 -7.14 6.60 -11.38
C LYS A 47 -7.82 7.63 -10.47
N GLU A 48 -9.12 7.81 -10.64
CA GLU A 48 -9.96 8.64 -9.77
C GLU A 48 -11.20 7.83 -9.37
N VAL A 49 -11.47 7.79 -8.07
CA VAL A 49 -12.63 7.10 -7.50
C VAL A 49 -13.25 7.91 -6.38
N THR A 50 -14.44 7.53 -5.96
CA THR A 50 -15.08 8.01 -4.75
C THR A 50 -14.83 7.06 -3.57
N VAL A 51 -14.95 7.57 -2.35
CA VAL A 51 -14.77 6.75 -1.14
C VAL A 51 -15.72 5.55 -1.17
N GLY A 52 -15.15 4.35 -0.91
CA GLY A 52 -15.87 3.08 -0.90
C GLY A 52 -15.83 2.31 -2.22
N GLU A 53 -15.28 2.90 -3.29
CA GLU A 53 -15.09 2.20 -4.56
C GLU A 53 -13.83 1.33 -4.56
N GLU A 54 -13.85 0.31 -5.42
CA GLU A 54 -12.75 -0.62 -5.63
C GLU A 54 -11.89 -0.21 -6.83
N VAL A 55 -10.58 -0.28 -6.67
CA VAL A 55 -9.61 -0.15 -7.76
C VAL A 55 -8.92 -1.47 -8.04
N THR A 56 -8.62 -1.71 -9.31
CA THR A 56 -7.83 -2.87 -9.75
C THR A 56 -6.41 -2.41 -10.04
N ILE A 57 -5.45 -3.01 -9.34
CA ILE A 57 -4.01 -2.84 -9.60
C ILE A 57 -3.55 -4.05 -10.39
N LYS A 58 -3.07 -3.83 -11.62
CA LYS A 58 -2.46 -4.87 -12.45
C LYS A 58 -0.96 -4.64 -12.50
N GLY A 59 -0.19 -5.70 -12.65
CA GLY A 59 1.25 -5.59 -12.82
C GLY A 59 1.86 -6.82 -13.44
N SER A 60 3.16 -6.70 -13.72
CA SER A 60 3.98 -7.81 -14.18
C SER A 60 5.39 -7.72 -13.63
N ILE A 61 6.01 -8.88 -13.43
CA ILE A 61 7.44 -9.03 -13.14
C ILE A 61 8.17 -9.56 -14.38
N SER A 62 9.37 -9.04 -14.61
CA SER A 62 10.30 -9.48 -15.66
C SER A 62 11.65 -9.88 -15.04
N PRO A 63 12.24 -11.04 -15.39
CA PRO A 63 11.68 -12.06 -16.28
C PRO A 63 10.41 -12.70 -15.72
N ALA A 64 9.59 -13.26 -16.60
CA ALA A 64 8.33 -13.88 -16.22
C ALA A 64 8.58 -15.10 -15.31
N MET A 65 8.06 -15.04 -14.09
CA MET A 65 8.22 -16.07 -13.08
C MET A 65 7.01 -16.09 -12.14
N SER A 66 6.73 -17.26 -11.55
CA SER A 66 5.75 -17.38 -10.49
C SER A 66 6.44 -17.15 -9.14
N THR A 67 6.17 -16.00 -8.54
CA THR A 67 6.81 -15.58 -7.29
C THR A 67 5.86 -14.75 -6.42
N LEU A 68 6.20 -14.58 -5.15
CA LEU A 68 5.41 -13.79 -4.22
C LEU A 68 5.69 -12.29 -4.42
N ILE A 69 4.65 -11.54 -4.81
CA ILE A 69 4.68 -10.09 -4.94
C ILE A 69 3.96 -9.47 -3.75
N THR A 70 4.62 -8.49 -3.11
CA THR A 70 4.04 -7.73 -2.00
C THR A 70 3.61 -6.36 -2.51
N LEU A 71 2.33 -6.03 -2.36
CA LEU A 71 1.78 -4.71 -2.61
C LEU A 71 1.75 -3.90 -1.31
N THR A 72 2.50 -2.81 -1.28
CA THR A 72 2.49 -1.80 -0.24
C THR A 72 1.48 -0.70 -0.60
N ILE A 73 0.52 -0.48 0.30
CA ILE A 73 -0.57 0.48 0.16
C ILE A 73 -0.40 1.57 1.22
N LYS A 74 0.02 2.76 0.80
CA LYS A 74 0.13 3.93 1.67
C LYS A 74 -1.15 4.74 1.61
N ARG A 75 -1.78 4.91 2.77
CA ARG A 75 -3.03 5.64 2.96
C ARG A 75 -2.79 7.16 3.08
N PRO A 76 -3.81 8.00 2.85
CA PRO A 76 -3.73 9.44 3.04
C PRO A 76 -3.36 9.86 4.48
N ASP A 77 -3.75 9.08 5.48
CA ASP A 77 -3.40 9.30 6.90
C ASP A 77 -1.95 8.94 7.25
N GLY A 78 -1.17 8.45 6.28
CA GLY A 78 0.22 8.04 6.45
C GLY A 78 0.39 6.60 6.93
N THR A 79 -0.69 5.88 7.25
CA THR A 79 -0.61 4.46 7.60
C THR A 79 -0.37 3.60 6.36
N THR A 80 0.29 2.46 6.55
CA THR A 80 0.63 1.54 5.46
C THR A 80 0.01 0.18 5.72
N LYS A 81 -0.51 -0.45 4.67
CA LYS A 81 -0.97 -1.84 4.66
C LYS A 81 -0.26 -2.62 3.58
N THR A 82 -0.04 -3.90 3.81
CA THR A 82 0.53 -4.80 2.80
C THR A 82 -0.48 -5.86 2.38
N LYS A 83 -0.44 -6.25 1.12
CA LYS A 83 -1.12 -7.42 0.56
C LYS A 83 -0.11 -8.24 -0.23
N THR A 84 -0.33 -9.54 -0.36
CA THR A 84 0.55 -10.41 -1.14
C THR A 84 -0.24 -11.21 -2.15
N VAL A 85 0.34 -11.46 -3.31
CA VAL A 85 -0.20 -12.36 -4.34
C VAL A 85 0.94 -13.11 -5.00
N THR A 86 0.68 -14.33 -5.45
CA THR A 86 1.64 -15.07 -6.29
C THR A 86 1.40 -14.70 -7.74
N SER A 87 2.44 -14.27 -8.46
CA SER A 87 2.37 -14.00 -9.90
C SER A 87 2.15 -15.29 -10.70
N GLY A 88 1.54 -15.16 -11.87
CA GLY A 88 1.42 -16.22 -12.86
C GLY A 88 2.78 -16.62 -13.44
N ALA A 89 2.82 -17.75 -14.15
CA ALA A 89 4.02 -18.18 -14.87
C ALA A 89 4.43 -17.19 -16.00
N ASP A 90 3.49 -16.36 -16.46
CA ASP A 90 3.73 -15.25 -17.38
C ASP A 90 4.22 -13.97 -16.68
N GLY A 91 4.43 -14.03 -15.35
CA GLY A 91 4.84 -12.90 -14.52
C GLY A 91 3.71 -11.93 -14.18
N SER A 92 2.48 -12.14 -14.66
CA SER A 92 1.37 -11.22 -14.41
C SER A 92 0.77 -11.38 -13.00
N PHE A 93 0.27 -10.30 -12.43
CA PHE A 93 -0.45 -10.31 -11.15
C PHE A 93 -1.49 -9.21 -11.06
N SER A 94 -2.46 -9.37 -10.15
CA SER A 94 -3.54 -8.40 -9.93
C SER A 94 -3.95 -8.34 -8.46
N PHE A 95 -4.29 -7.13 -8.00
CA PHE A 95 -4.85 -6.87 -6.68
C PHE A 95 -6.14 -6.05 -6.80
N ASN A 96 -7.09 -6.35 -5.93
CA ASN A 96 -8.30 -5.55 -5.75
C ASN A 96 -8.25 -4.86 -4.38
N VAL A 97 -8.48 -3.55 -4.37
CA VAL A 97 -8.39 -2.72 -3.16
C VAL A 97 -9.55 -1.74 -3.11
N ILE A 98 -10.30 -1.78 -2.01
CA ILE A 98 -11.34 -0.79 -1.70
C ILE A 98 -10.68 0.41 -1.03
N LEU A 99 -10.95 1.61 -1.54
CA LEU A 99 -10.40 2.85 -0.99
C LEU A 99 -11.40 3.51 -0.04
N ASP A 100 -11.14 3.37 1.25
CA ASP A 100 -12.06 3.70 2.35
C ASP A 100 -11.88 5.13 2.89
N MET A 101 -11.00 5.92 2.30
CA MET A 101 -10.65 7.27 2.77
C MET A 101 -10.38 8.21 1.61
N GLU A 102 -10.88 9.45 1.73
CA GLU A 102 -10.58 10.52 0.76
C GLU A 102 -9.12 10.97 0.83
N GLY A 103 -8.57 11.41 -0.29
CA GLY A 103 -7.20 11.87 -0.40
C GLY A 103 -6.35 11.06 -1.38
N GLU A 104 -5.03 11.17 -1.24
CA GLU A 104 -4.06 10.55 -2.14
C GLU A 104 -3.57 9.21 -1.57
N TRP A 105 -3.79 8.14 -2.34
CA TRP A 105 -3.30 6.80 -2.05
C TRP A 105 -2.09 6.49 -2.92
N THR A 106 -1.07 5.86 -2.36
CA THR A 106 0.13 5.43 -3.11
C THR A 106 0.28 3.92 -3.06
N PHE A 107 0.50 3.31 -4.23
CA PHE A 107 0.71 1.89 -4.40
C PHE A 107 2.12 1.61 -4.90
N THR A 108 2.78 0.62 -4.29
CA THR A 108 4.10 0.15 -4.69
C THR A 108 4.12 -1.38 -4.60
N ALA A 109 4.66 -2.06 -5.61
CA ALA A 109 4.82 -3.51 -5.60
C ALA A 109 6.30 -3.89 -5.48
N ASP A 110 6.56 -4.90 -4.67
CA ASP A 110 7.90 -5.32 -4.26
C ASP A 110 8.05 -6.85 -4.46
N PHE A 111 9.19 -7.24 -5.04
CA PHE A 111 9.70 -8.59 -5.02
C PHE A 111 10.99 -8.61 -4.21
N ALA A 112 11.05 -9.46 -3.18
CA ALA A 112 12.15 -9.52 -2.24
C ALA A 112 13.43 -10.15 -2.81
N GLY A 113 13.39 -10.69 -4.02
CA GLY A 113 14.46 -11.51 -4.57
C GLY A 113 14.40 -12.95 -4.06
N ASP A 114 15.20 -13.80 -4.67
CA ASP A 114 15.41 -15.18 -4.25
C ASP A 114 16.89 -15.57 -4.43
N HIS A 115 17.19 -16.88 -4.43
CA HIS A 115 18.56 -17.38 -4.63
C HIS A 115 19.09 -17.07 -6.04
N GLU A 116 18.23 -17.00 -7.06
CA GLU A 116 18.58 -16.85 -8.48
C GLU A 116 18.28 -15.45 -9.04
N HIS A 117 17.41 -14.68 -8.38
CA HIS A 117 16.88 -13.40 -8.85
C HIS A 117 17.10 -12.27 -7.86
N GLU A 118 17.44 -11.09 -8.37
CA GLU A 118 17.60 -9.88 -7.55
C GLU A 118 16.24 -9.31 -7.11
N PRO A 119 16.17 -8.65 -5.94
CA PRO A 119 14.98 -7.90 -5.55
C PRO A 119 14.67 -6.76 -6.52
N SER A 120 13.39 -6.41 -6.64
CA SER A 120 12.97 -5.22 -7.38
C SER A 120 11.72 -4.59 -6.79
N THR A 121 11.55 -3.29 -7.08
CA THR A 121 10.44 -2.48 -6.61
C THR A 121 9.88 -1.68 -7.78
N SER A 122 8.56 -1.59 -7.88
CA SER A 122 7.88 -0.84 -8.92
C SER A 122 7.99 0.68 -8.71
N THR A 123 7.76 1.44 -9.78
CA THR A 123 7.46 2.86 -9.63
C THR A 123 6.16 3.05 -8.83
N PRO A 124 6.09 4.03 -7.92
CA PRO A 124 4.86 4.30 -7.17
C PRO A 124 3.75 4.84 -8.09
N VAL A 125 2.52 4.37 -7.90
CA VAL A 125 1.33 4.88 -8.59
C VAL A 125 0.41 5.57 -7.58
N ILE A 126 -0.04 6.78 -7.93
CA ILE A 126 -0.91 7.60 -7.08
C ILE A 126 -2.34 7.57 -7.64
N VAL A 127 -3.31 7.37 -6.74
CA VAL A 127 -4.75 7.42 -7.03
C VAL A 127 -5.40 8.48 -6.14
N LYS A 128 -6.29 9.30 -6.72
CA LYS A 128 -7.02 10.34 -5.98
C LYS A 128 -8.43 9.87 -5.66
N VAL A 129 -8.79 9.91 -4.39
CA VAL A 129 -10.12 9.54 -3.89
C VAL A 129 -10.89 10.79 -3.50
N LYS A 130 -12.06 11.00 -4.12
CA LYS A 130 -12.95 12.12 -3.86
C LYS A 130 -13.99 11.74 -2.82
N SER A 131 -14.38 12.72 -1.99
CA SER A 131 -15.53 12.59 -1.09
C SER A 131 -16.80 12.23 -1.87
N PRO A 132 -17.68 11.33 -1.36
CA PRO A 132 -18.99 11.14 -1.95
C PRO A 132 -19.72 12.47 -1.83
N GLY A 133 -19.99 13.10 -2.97
CA GLY A 133 -20.40 14.50 -3.03
C GLY A 133 -21.56 14.79 -2.07
N SER A 134 -21.35 15.70 -1.13
CA SER A 134 -22.45 16.44 -0.51
C SER A 134 -23.11 17.23 -1.62
N THR A 135 -24.09 16.62 -2.29
CA THR A 135 -24.93 17.34 -3.23
C THR A 135 -25.76 18.30 -2.40
N THR A 136 -25.20 19.50 -2.21
CA THR A 136 -25.92 20.66 -1.71
C THR A 136 -26.95 20.97 -2.76
N THR A 137 -28.13 20.39 -2.61
CA THR A 137 -29.31 20.83 -3.34
C THR A 137 -29.48 22.31 -3.02
N PRO A 138 -29.46 23.23 -4.00
CA PRO A 138 -29.72 24.63 -3.71
C PRO A 138 -31.12 24.73 -3.08
N LEU A 139 -31.18 25.19 -1.82
CA LEU A 139 -32.38 25.28 -0.98
C LEU A 139 -33.48 26.22 -1.56
N HIS A 140 -33.28 26.78 -2.75
CA HIS A 140 -34.15 27.79 -3.36
C HIS A 140 -35.25 27.19 -4.25
N TYR A 141 -35.32 25.86 -4.42
CA TYR A 141 -36.36 25.19 -5.23
C TYR A 141 -37.45 24.49 -4.40
N VAL A 142 -37.71 24.95 -3.17
CA VAL A 142 -38.96 24.65 -2.46
C VAL A 142 -39.76 25.94 -2.29
N ILE A 143 -40.09 26.58 -3.42
CA ILE A 143 -41.24 27.48 -3.47
C ILE A 143 -42.24 26.84 -4.44
N ILE A 144 -42.87 25.76 -3.98
CA ILE A 144 -44.14 25.31 -4.56
C ILE A 144 -45.13 26.48 -4.38
N PRO A 145 -45.91 26.88 -5.40
CA PRO A 145 -46.73 28.08 -5.37
C PRO A 145 -47.93 27.92 -4.42
N VAL A 146 -47.80 28.38 -3.18
CA VAL A 146 -48.91 28.39 -2.19
C VAL A 146 -49.98 29.47 -2.52
N ALA A 147 -49.79 30.28 -3.57
CA ALA A 147 -50.72 31.35 -3.93
C ALA A 147 -52.01 30.88 -4.65
N VAL A 148 -52.12 29.61 -5.09
CA VAL A 148 -53.29 29.17 -5.88
C VAL A 148 -54.41 28.56 -5.01
N ILE A 149 -54.13 28.13 -3.79
CA ILE A 149 -55.13 27.45 -2.93
C ILE A 149 -55.99 28.45 -2.13
N THR A 150 -55.50 29.65 -1.81
CA THR A 150 -56.30 30.66 -1.08
C THR A 150 -57.40 31.29 -1.94
N ALA A 151 -57.23 31.37 -3.27
CA ALA A 151 -58.24 31.93 -4.18
C ALA A 151 -59.48 31.02 -4.35
N ILE A 152 -59.31 29.69 -4.28
CA ILE A 152 -60.42 28.74 -4.47
C ILE A 152 -61.39 28.76 -3.26
N ILE A 153 -60.89 29.00 -2.04
CA ILE A 153 -61.74 29.05 -0.84
C ILE A 153 -62.66 30.29 -0.85
N ILE A 154 -62.18 31.44 -1.34
CA ILE A 154 -62.99 32.67 -1.39
C ILE A 154 -64.16 32.54 -2.40
N ALA A 155 -63.94 31.89 -3.54
CA ALA A 155 -64.98 31.67 -4.55
C ALA A 155 -66.11 30.77 -4.05
N VAL A 156 -65.80 29.72 -3.28
CA VAL A 156 -66.82 28.82 -2.71
C VAL A 156 -67.66 29.50 -1.63
N VAL A 157 -67.07 30.41 -0.84
CA VAL A 157 -67.80 31.17 0.19
C VAL A 157 -68.74 32.22 -0.43
N LEU A 158 -68.40 32.80 -1.58
CA LEU A 158 -69.26 33.78 -2.27
C LEU A 158 -70.47 33.13 -2.97
N ILE A 159 -70.38 31.87 -3.42
CA ILE A 159 -71.51 31.17 -4.05
C ILE A 159 -72.58 30.74 -3.03
N LYS A 160 -72.21 30.51 -1.76
CA LYS A 160 -73.16 30.07 -0.71
C LYS A 160 -73.93 31.18 0.01
N LYS A 161 -73.66 32.45 -0.28
CA LYS A 161 -74.28 33.60 0.40
C LYS A 161 -75.37 34.32 -0.40
N LYS A 162 -76.02 33.63 -1.34
CA LYS A 162 -77.21 34.14 -2.05
C LYS A 162 -78.46 33.38 -1.62
#